data_AF-A0A3A3G2V5-F1
#
_entry.id   AF-A0A3A3G2V5-F1
#
_cell.length_a   1.000
_cell.length_b   1.000
_cell.length_c   1.000
_cell.angle_alpha   90.00
_cell.angle_beta   90.00
_cell.angle_gamma   90.00
#
_symmetry.space_group_name_H-M   'P 1'
#
loop_
_entity.id
_entity.type
_entity.pdbx_description
1 polymer ?
#
loop_
_entity_poly.entity_id
_entity_poly.type
_entity_poly.pdbx_seq_one_letter_code
_entity_poly.pdbx_strand_id
1 'polypeptide(L)'
;MRAASPKWLRAQFGVMMERTGNELRGISCLALEDAVPPKQQIVTSRSFGQMVLVLDELNEAVATYMTRAAEKLRHQHAVCGAVYVFIHTNQFRPQDRQYGNGVVMPLAEATSDTRWLTAAALAGLKRIYRPGYAYKKAGVMLLELSPAGIRQASLFDPEGKGAVQSAAVMRAVDTLNRAYGRNTVMVGAAGMQRRWSMRSENRSPRFTTRWEEMPVALAR
;
A
#
# COMPACT_ATOMS: atom_id res chain seq x y z
N MET A 1 -33.16 -15.52 -1.79
CA MET A 1 -32.23 -15.33 -2.93
C MET A 1 -32.37 -16.42 -3.99
N ARG A 2 -32.22 -17.72 -3.68
CA ARG A 2 -32.33 -18.82 -4.67
C ARG A 2 -33.65 -18.89 -5.46
N ALA A 3 -34.77 -18.45 -4.87
CA ALA A 3 -36.08 -18.45 -5.53
C ALA A 3 -36.41 -17.14 -6.31
N ALA A 4 -35.60 -16.08 -6.19
CA ALA A 4 -35.91 -14.76 -6.76
C ALA A 4 -35.42 -14.62 -8.21
N SER A 5 -36.28 -14.19 -9.14
CA SER A 5 -35.92 -14.06 -10.57
C SER A 5 -34.58 -13.33 -10.80
N PRO A 6 -33.65 -13.87 -11.63
CA PRO A 6 -32.38 -13.21 -11.96
C PRO A 6 -32.55 -11.78 -12.49
N LYS A 7 -33.57 -11.56 -13.34
CA LYS A 7 -33.90 -10.22 -13.87
C LYS A 7 -34.33 -9.27 -12.77
N TRP A 8 -35.10 -9.75 -11.78
CA TRP A 8 -35.51 -8.96 -10.63
C TRP A 8 -34.31 -8.63 -9.73
N LEU A 9 -33.43 -9.60 -9.47
CA LEU A 9 -32.20 -9.40 -8.70
C LEU A 9 -31.28 -8.36 -9.37
N ARG A 10 -31.13 -8.42 -10.69
CA ARG A 10 -30.36 -7.42 -11.45
C ARG A 10 -30.96 -6.03 -11.35
N ALA A 11 -32.28 -5.92 -11.53
CA ALA A 11 -32.97 -4.64 -11.50
C ALA A 11 -32.88 -3.95 -10.13
N GLN A 12 -32.91 -4.72 -9.04
CA GLN A 12 -32.90 -4.18 -7.68
C GLN A 12 -31.49 -3.98 -7.10
N PHE A 13 -30.54 -4.86 -7.45
CA PHE A 13 -29.24 -4.93 -6.75
C PHE A 13 -28.03 -5.01 -7.71
N GLY A 14 -28.26 -4.99 -9.02
CA GLY A 14 -27.22 -5.06 -10.03
C GLY A 14 -26.72 -6.47 -10.35
N VAL A 15 -25.75 -6.53 -11.27
CA VAL A 15 -25.27 -7.77 -11.90
C VAL A 15 -24.60 -8.72 -10.89
N MET A 16 -24.00 -8.20 -9.82
CA MET A 16 -23.34 -9.03 -8.82
C MET A 16 -24.35 -9.94 -8.09
N MET A 17 -25.49 -9.38 -7.69
CA MET A 17 -26.55 -10.14 -7.02
C MET A 17 -27.29 -11.10 -7.95
N GLU A 18 -27.40 -10.77 -9.24
CA GLU A 18 -27.86 -11.72 -10.26
C GLU A 18 -26.93 -12.94 -10.35
N ARG A 19 -25.62 -12.71 -10.43
CA ARG A 19 -24.59 -13.77 -10.47
C ARG A 19 -24.62 -14.65 -9.22
N THR A 20 -24.67 -14.05 -8.02
CA THR A 20 -24.83 -14.82 -6.77
C THR A 20 -26.12 -15.64 -6.78
N GLY A 21 -27.23 -15.09 -7.27
CA GLY A 21 -28.49 -15.82 -7.41
C GLY A 21 -28.39 -17.02 -8.36
N ASN A 22 -27.63 -16.88 -9.45
CA ASN A 22 -27.37 -17.95 -10.42
C ASN A 22 -26.41 -19.02 -9.86
N GLU A 23 -25.35 -18.63 -9.13
CA GLU A 23 -24.45 -19.57 -8.46
C GLU A 23 -25.19 -20.42 -7.42
N LEU A 24 -26.10 -19.82 -6.64
CA LEU A 24 -26.97 -20.56 -5.70
C LEU A 24 -27.95 -21.53 -6.41
N ARG A 25 -28.11 -21.41 -7.73
CA ARG A 25 -28.86 -22.35 -8.58
C ARG A 25 -27.96 -23.38 -9.27
N GLY A 26 -26.66 -23.37 -8.99
CA GLY A 26 -25.68 -24.25 -9.62
C GLY A 26 -25.22 -23.76 -11.00
N ILE A 27 -25.55 -22.53 -11.40
CA ILE A 27 -25.06 -21.94 -12.64
C ILE A 27 -23.77 -21.18 -12.32
N SER A 28 -22.63 -21.76 -12.69
CA SER A 28 -21.33 -21.11 -12.50
C SER A 28 -21.28 -19.81 -13.30
N CYS A 29 -21.11 -18.68 -12.60
CA CYS A 29 -21.06 -17.35 -13.20
C CYS A 29 -19.65 -16.74 -13.20
N LEU A 30 -18.72 -17.39 -12.52
CA LEU A 30 -17.31 -17.03 -12.44
C LEU A 30 -16.49 -18.20 -12.98
N ALA A 31 -15.67 -17.94 -13.99
CA ALA A 31 -14.66 -18.90 -14.41
C ALA A 31 -13.61 -19.03 -13.31
N LEU A 32 -13.05 -20.23 -13.14
CA LEU A 32 -11.87 -20.40 -12.31
C LEU A 32 -10.74 -19.60 -12.96
N GLU A 33 -10.14 -18.66 -12.24
CA GLU A 33 -8.98 -17.93 -12.73
C GLU A 33 -7.73 -18.81 -12.56
N ASP A 34 -7.09 -19.21 -13.67
CA ASP A 34 -5.88 -20.03 -13.65
C ASP A 34 -4.65 -19.27 -13.11
N ALA A 35 -4.68 -17.93 -13.18
CA ALA A 35 -3.64 -17.05 -12.64
C ALA A 35 -4.22 -15.72 -12.16
N VAL A 36 -3.76 -15.24 -11.00
CA VAL A 36 -4.15 -13.94 -10.46
C VAL A 36 -3.61 -12.83 -11.37
N PRO A 37 -4.45 -11.93 -11.91
CA PRO A 37 -3.97 -10.86 -12.77
C PRO A 37 -3.02 -9.90 -12.01
N PRO A 38 -2.06 -9.27 -12.71
CA PRO A 38 -1.21 -8.25 -12.11
C PRO A 38 -2.05 -7.15 -11.45
N LYS A 39 -1.61 -6.66 -10.29
CA LYS A 39 -2.32 -5.58 -9.60
C LYS A 39 -2.33 -4.35 -10.49
N GLN A 40 -3.50 -3.74 -10.65
CA GLN A 40 -3.65 -2.47 -11.35
C GLN A 40 -3.23 -1.27 -10.48
N GLN A 41 -3.24 -1.44 -9.16
CA GLN A 41 -2.82 -0.44 -8.19
C GLN A 41 -2.17 -1.11 -6.97
N ILE A 42 -1.17 -0.45 -6.37
CA ILE A 42 -0.54 -0.91 -5.14
C ILE A 42 -0.75 0.14 -4.05
N VAL A 43 -1.56 -0.21 -3.05
CA VAL A 43 -1.83 0.67 -1.90
C VAL A 43 -1.12 0.14 -0.66
N THR A 44 -0.46 1.05 0.06
CA THR A 44 -0.02 0.81 1.44
C THR A 44 -0.48 1.98 2.31
N SER A 45 -1.42 1.70 3.21
CA SER A 45 -1.94 2.68 4.18
C SER A 45 -2.16 2.02 5.53
N ARG A 46 -2.08 2.80 6.60
CA ARG A 46 -2.39 2.33 7.96
C ARG A 46 -3.00 3.47 8.77
N SER A 47 -3.91 3.09 9.67
CA SER A 47 -4.32 3.98 10.76
C SER A 47 -3.24 3.95 11.85
N PHE A 48 -2.95 5.11 12.42
CA PHE A 48 -1.95 5.29 13.46
C PHE A 48 -2.47 4.80 14.82
N GLY A 49 -1.56 4.26 15.64
CA GLY A 49 -1.87 3.84 17.01
C GLY A 49 -2.21 5.01 17.94
N GLN A 50 -1.61 6.17 17.67
CA GLN A 50 -1.90 7.46 18.30
C GLN A 50 -2.14 8.51 17.22
N MET A 51 -2.81 9.61 17.56
CA MET A 51 -2.97 10.71 16.60
C MET A 51 -1.61 11.33 16.31
N VAL A 52 -1.33 11.59 15.03
CA VAL A 52 -0.10 12.23 14.59
C VAL A 52 -0.41 13.69 14.25
N LEU A 53 0.34 14.62 14.83
CA LEU A 53 0.12 16.06 14.65
C LEU A 53 1.22 16.73 13.85
N VAL A 54 2.46 16.23 13.96
CA VAL A 54 3.64 16.86 13.37
C VAL A 54 3.99 16.25 12.02
N LEU A 55 4.47 17.09 11.11
CA LEU A 55 4.81 16.67 9.74
C LEU A 55 5.92 15.61 9.72
N ASP A 56 6.91 15.69 10.63
CA ASP A 56 8.04 14.76 10.64
C ASP A 56 7.60 13.31 10.91
N GLU A 57 6.68 13.10 11.84
CA GLU A 57 6.11 11.78 12.10
C GLU A 57 5.27 11.26 10.92
N LEU A 58 4.56 12.16 10.22
CA LEU A 58 3.87 11.80 8.98
C LEU A 58 4.86 11.43 7.87
N ASN A 59 5.98 12.14 7.77
CA ASN A 59 7.04 11.86 6.78
C ASN A 59 7.60 10.45 7.01
N GLU A 60 7.95 10.11 8.26
CA GLU A 60 8.43 8.77 8.61
C GLU A 60 7.43 7.67 8.26
N ALA A 61 6.14 7.91 8.57
CA ALA A 61 5.06 6.99 8.24
C ALA A 61 4.93 6.79 6.73
N VAL A 62 4.83 7.87 5.97
CA VAL A 62 4.66 7.85 4.52
C VAL A 62 5.86 7.21 3.84
N ALA A 63 7.09 7.53 4.24
CA ALA A 63 8.31 6.92 3.73
C ALA A 63 8.37 5.40 4.03
N THR A 64 7.93 4.98 5.22
CA THR A 64 7.82 3.55 5.55
C THR A 64 6.78 2.85 4.68
N TYR A 65 5.63 3.48 4.43
CA TYR A 65 4.57 2.91 3.59
C TYR A 65 4.99 2.85 2.13
N MET A 66 5.72 3.87 1.66
CA MET A 66 6.28 3.91 0.33
C MET A 66 7.33 2.83 0.12
N THR A 67 8.22 2.60 1.09
CA THR A 67 9.19 1.50 1.04
C THR A 67 8.50 0.16 0.80
N ARG A 68 7.43 -0.14 1.56
CA ARG A 68 6.64 -1.36 1.39
C ARG A 68 5.86 -1.41 0.08
N ALA A 69 5.38 -0.27 -0.41
CA ALA A 69 4.69 -0.20 -1.70
C ALA A 69 5.67 -0.49 -2.85
N ALA A 70 6.86 0.09 -2.80
CA ALA A 70 7.91 -0.08 -3.79
C ALA A 70 8.47 -1.52 -3.81
N GLU A 71 8.63 -2.17 -2.65
CA GLU A 71 8.98 -3.60 -2.58
C GLU A 71 7.94 -4.47 -3.30
N LYS A 72 6.64 -4.22 -3.07
CA LYS A 72 5.56 -4.94 -3.75
C LYS A 72 5.56 -4.68 -5.26
N LEU A 73 5.84 -3.44 -5.66
CA LEU A 73 5.92 -3.04 -7.06
C LEU A 73 7.04 -3.81 -7.79
N ARG A 74 8.23 -3.88 -7.18
CA ARG A 74 9.36 -4.65 -7.71
C ARG A 74 9.12 -6.15 -7.74
N HIS A 75 8.42 -6.71 -6.75
CA HIS A 75 8.00 -8.11 -6.76
C HIS A 75 7.00 -8.44 -7.89
N GLN A 76 6.28 -7.44 -8.40
CA GLN A 76 5.42 -7.57 -9.57
C GLN A 76 6.17 -7.30 -10.89
N HIS A 77 7.48 -7.03 -10.85
CA HIS A 77 8.27 -6.63 -12.02
C HIS A 77 7.68 -5.42 -12.75
N ALA A 78 7.13 -4.47 -12.00
CA ALA A 78 6.46 -3.28 -12.52
C ALA A 78 7.18 -1.99 -12.11
N VAL A 79 6.87 -0.90 -12.81
CA VAL A 79 7.19 0.48 -12.48
C VAL A 79 5.88 1.28 -12.35
N CYS A 80 5.91 2.46 -11.72
CA CYS A 80 4.74 3.34 -11.64
C CYS A 80 5.04 4.73 -12.20
N GLY A 81 4.07 5.33 -12.89
CA GLY A 81 4.15 6.69 -13.45
C GLY A 81 3.69 7.79 -12.49
N ALA A 82 2.91 7.46 -11.45
CA ALA A 82 2.45 8.45 -10.47
C ALA A 82 2.30 7.87 -9.06
N VAL A 83 2.41 8.76 -8.07
CA VAL A 83 2.22 8.47 -6.65
C VAL A 83 1.05 9.28 -6.11
N TYR A 84 0.03 8.61 -5.59
CA TYR A 84 -1.01 9.25 -4.79
C TYR A 84 -0.68 9.14 -3.31
N VAL A 85 -0.65 10.27 -2.60
CA VAL A 85 -0.43 10.34 -1.15
C VAL A 85 -1.63 11.01 -0.49
N PHE A 86 -2.05 10.49 0.66
CA PHE A 86 -3.23 11.00 1.36
C PHE A 86 -3.10 10.93 2.87
N ILE A 87 -3.84 11.81 3.56
CA ILE A 87 -3.94 11.90 5.02
C ILE A 87 -5.38 12.17 5.46
N HIS A 88 -5.78 11.62 6.60
CA HIS A 88 -7.12 11.79 7.17
C HIS A 88 -7.07 11.94 8.69
N THR A 89 -7.92 12.82 9.23
CA THR A 89 -8.27 12.88 10.67
C THR A 89 -9.21 11.75 11.05
N ASN A 90 -9.55 11.67 12.33
CA ASN A 90 -10.51 10.68 12.83
C ASN A 90 -11.95 11.19 12.72
N GLN A 91 -12.69 10.69 11.73
CA GLN A 91 -14.12 10.98 11.55
C GLN A 91 -14.99 10.56 12.75
N PHE A 92 -14.52 9.64 13.60
CA PHE A 92 -15.24 9.17 14.78
C PHE A 92 -14.99 10.02 16.04
N ARG A 93 -14.30 11.17 15.90
CA ARG A 93 -14.09 12.15 16.99
C ARG A 93 -14.61 13.52 16.53
N PRO A 94 -15.93 13.73 16.49
CA PRO A 94 -16.53 14.97 15.96
C PRO A 94 -16.13 16.23 16.74
N GLN A 95 -15.68 16.09 17.98
CA GLN A 95 -15.13 17.18 18.79
C GLN A 95 -13.78 17.72 18.28
N ASP A 96 -13.03 16.92 17.51
CA ASP A 96 -11.77 17.35 16.91
C ASP A 96 -12.02 17.96 15.53
N ARG A 97 -11.11 18.85 15.10
CA ARG A 97 -11.15 19.42 13.74
C ARG A 97 -11.02 18.31 12.69
N GLN A 98 -11.91 18.32 11.71
CA GLN A 98 -11.95 17.31 10.65
C GLN A 98 -11.24 17.79 9.38
N TYR A 99 -10.40 16.92 8.82
CA TYR A 99 -9.70 17.18 7.58
C TYR A 99 -9.28 15.87 6.90
N GLY A 100 -9.47 15.81 5.60
CA GLY A 100 -8.98 14.73 4.76
C GLY A 100 -8.58 15.32 3.42
N ASN A 101 -7.43 14.90 2.91
CA ASN A 101 -6.97 15.34 1.60
C ASN A 101 -5.99 14.32 1.00
N GLY A 102 -5.83 14.38 -0.31
CA GLY A 102 -4.84 13.61 -1.04
C GLY A 102 -4.44 14.32 -2.31
N VAL A 103 -3.26 13.98 -2.82
CA VAL A 103 -2.71 14.57 -4.04
C VAL A 103 -1.99 13.52 -4.87
N VAL A 104 -2.15 13.61 -6.18
CA VAL A 104 -1.39 12.81 -7.15
C VAL A 104 -0.14 13.58 -7.54
N MET A 105 1.00 12.90 -7.46
CA MET A 105 2.32 13.39 -7.82
C MET A 105 2.77 12.61 -9.06
N PRO A 106 2.67 13.19 -10.27
CA PRO A 106 3.19 12.55 -11.47
C PRO A 106 4.72 12.49 -11.41
N LEU A 107 5.29 11.44 -11.99
CA LEU A 107 6.73 11.25 -12.11
C LEU A 107 7.15 11.58 -13.54
N ALA A 108 8.32 12.20 -13.69
CA ALA A 108 8.86 12.50 -15.01
C ALA A 108 9.13 11.21 -15.82
N GLU A 109 9.53 10.15 -15.11
CA GLU A 109 9.76 8.82 -15.68
C GLU A 109 9.18 7.77 -14.74
N ALA A 110 8.55 6.75 -15.31
CA ALA A 110 8.03 5.64 -14.54
C ALA A 110 9.18 4.89 -13.84
N THR A 111 9.07 4.68 -12.54
CA THR A 111 10.15 4.07 -11.74
C THR A 111 9.62 3.15 -10.66
N SER A 112 10.51 2.26 -10.20
CA SER A 112 10.31 1.44 -8.99
C SER A 112 11.34 1.75 -7.91
N ASP A 113 12.09 2.86 -8.04
CA ASP A 113 13.11 3.27 -7.07
C ASP A 113 12.49 3.87 -5.83
N THR A 114 12.71 3.22 -4.69
CA THR A 114 12.17 3.66 -3.40
C THR A 114 12.54 5.10 -3.08
N ARG A 115 13.73 5.58 -3.49
CA ARG A 115 14.22 6.94 -3.18
C ARG A 115 13.39 7.99 -3.91
N TRP A 116 13.22 7.83 -5.22
CA TRP A 116 12.42 8.75 -6.05
C TRP A 116 10.94 8.73 -5.66
N LEU A 117 10.38 7.53 -5.44
CA LEU A 117 9.00 7.40 -5.01
C LEU A 117 8.74 8.02 -3.63
N THR A 118 9.68 7.85 -2.70
CA THR A 118 9.59 8.47 -1.37
C THR A 118 9.67 9.99 -1.47
N ALA A 119 10.61 10.53 -2.25
CA ALA A 119 10.73 11.98 -2.45
C ALA A 119 9.43 12.58 -3.01
N ALA A 120 8.82 11.95 -4.02
CA ALA A 120 7.53 12.38 -4.58
C ALA A 120 6.41 12.33 -3.55
N ALA A 121 6.31 11.24 -2.78
CA ALA A 121 5.29 11.09 -1.74
C ALA A 121 5.41 12.15 -0.64
N LEU A 122 6.63 12.44 -0.18
CA LEU A 122 6.87 13.46 0.85
C LEU A 122 6.61 14.87 0.33
N ALA A 123 6.96 15.16 -0.93
CA ALA A 123 6.61 16.42 -1.57
C ALA A 123 5.09 16.60 -1.65
N GLY A 124 4.35 15.55 -2.01
CA GLY A 124 2.87 15.57 -2.00
C GLY A 124 2.30 15.72 -0.59
N LEU A 125 2.85 15.01 0.39
CA LEU A 125 2.45 15.10 1.80
C LEU A 125 2.57 16.54 2.32
N LYS A 126 3.68 17.22 2.02
CA LYS A 126 3.91 18.62 2.41
C LYS A 126 2.85 19.57 1.84
N ARG A 127 2.30 19.29 0.64
CA ARG A 127 1.25 20.10 0.02
C ARG A 127 -0.12 19.94 0.69
N ILE A 128 -0.40 18.75 1.21
CA ILE A 128 -1.71 18.43 1.81
C ILE A 128 -1.71 18.53 3.34
N TYR A 129 -0.55 18.58 3.99
CA TYR A 129 -0.45 18.74 5.44
C TYR A 129 -0.97 20.10 5.89
N ARG A 130 -1.71 20.10 7.01
CA ARG A 130 -2.17 21.30 7.71
C ARG A 130 -1.84 21.19 9.19
N PRO A 131 -1.11 22.17 9.77
CA PRO A 131 -0.86 22.18 11.20
C PRO A 131 -2.17 22.34 11.99
N GLY A 132 -2.18 21.81 13.22
CA GLY A 132 -3.35 21.89 14.11
C GLY A 132 -4.44 20.86 13.87
N TYR A 133 -4.17 19.84 13.05
CA TYR A 133 -5.06 18.68 12.85
C TYR A 133 -4.44 17.41 13.45
N ALA A 134 -5.29 16.59 14.05
CA ALA A 134 -4.92 15.30 14.62
C ALA A 134 -5.16 14.19 13.59
N TYR A 135 -4.12 13.81 12.85
CA TYR A 135 -4.20 12.82 11.80
C TYR A 135 -4.28 11.40 12.38
N LYS A 136 -5.23 10.61 11.88
CA LYS A 136 -5.45 9.21 12.28
C LYS A 136 -4.95 8.22 11.25
N LYS A 137 -4.81 8.61 9.99
CA LYS A 137 -4.44 7.71 8.90
C LYS A 137 -3.64 8.44 7.83
N ALA A 138 -2.65 7.74 7.28
CA ALA A 138 -1.96 8.15 6.06
C ALA A 138 -1.76 6.93 5.14
N GLY A 139 -1.48 7.20 3.87
CA GLY A 139 -1.19 6.16 2.91
C GLY A 139 -0.62 6.67 1.61
N VAL A 140 -0.08 5.72 0.86
CA VAL A 140 0.39 5.91 -0.51
C VAL A 140 -0.23 4.86 -1.42
N MET A 141 -0.43 5.25 -2.67
CA MET A 141 -0.93 4.42 -3.75
C MET A 141 -0.06 4.67 -4.98
N LEU A 142 0.42 3.58 -5.58
CA LEU A 142 1.17 3.61 -6.84
C LEU A 142 0.17 3.46 -7.98
N LEU A 143 0.23 4.41 -8.92
CA LEU A 143 -0.66 4.57 -10.05
C LEU A 143 0.11 4.39 -11.36
N GLU A 144 -0.62 4.17 -12.45
CA GLU A 144 -0.04 4.00 -13.80
C GLU A 144 1.02 2.90 -13.81
N LEU A 145 0.63 1.72 -13.32
CA LEU A 145 1.54 0.58 -13.25
C LEU A 145 1.77 0.02 -14.65
N SER A 146 3.04 -0.12 -15.02
CA SER A 146 3.46 -0.73 -16.28
C SER A 146 4.59 -1.72 -16.07
N PRO A 147 4.78 -2.71 -16.97
CA PRO A 147 5.88 -3.65 -16.88
C PRO A 147 7.24 -2.94 -16.93
N ALA A 148 8.16 -3.30 -16.04
CA ALA A 148 9.47 -2.64 -15.94
C ALA A 148 10.34 -2.77 -17.22
N GLY A 149 10.07 -3.78 -18.05
CA GLY A 149 10.78 -4.00 -19.31
C GLY A 149 10.33 -3.09 -20.46
N ILE A 150 9.19 -2.40 -20.34
CA ILE A 150 8.67 -1.49 -21.36
C ILE A 150 8.97 -0.07 -20.90
N ARG A 151 10.12 0.46 -21.32
CA ARG A 151 10.56 1.81 -20.95
C ARG A 151 10.38 2.77 -22.11
N GLN A 152 9.73 3.91 -21.85
CA GLN A 152 9.81 5.06 -22.74
C GLN A 152 11.19 5.72 -22.58
N ALA A 153 11.90 5.93 -23.69
CA ALA A 153 13.18 6.65 -23.64
C ALA A 153 12.94 8.10 -23.22
N SER A 154 13.77 8.57 -22.30
CA SER A 154 13.77 9.97 -21.86
C SER A 154 14.66 10.80 -22.78
N LEU A 155 14.28 12.04 -23.05
CA LEU A 155 15.11 12.99 -23.80
C LEU A 155 16.45 13.27 -23.09
N PHE A 156 16.49 13.13 -21.77
CA PHE A 156 17.66 13.45 -20.94
C PHE A 156 18.44 12.20 -20.46
N ASP A 157 17.89 11.01 -20.67
CA ASP A 157 18.57 9.72 -20.44
C ASP A 157 18.20 8.73 -21.55
N PRO A 158 18.59 8.98 -22.82
CA PRO A 158 18.16 8.17 -23.95
C PRO A 158 18.65 6.72 -23.84
N GLU A 159 19.85 6.51 -23.30
CA GLU A 159 20.48 5.20 -23.11
C GLU A 159 20.01 4.46 -21.85
N GLY A 160 19.32 5.15 -20.95
CA GLY A 160 18.74 4.55 -19.75
C GLY A 160 19.71 4.19 -18.64
N LYS A 161 20.88 4.82 -18.62
CA LYS A 161 21.94 4.55 -17.64
C LYS A 161 21.45 4.80 -16.22
N GLY A 162 20.64 5.85 -16.00
CA GLY A 162 20.09 6.17 -14.69
C GLY A 162 19.15 5.08 -14.19
N ALA A 163 18.27 4.57 -15.06
CA ALA A 163 17.35 3.49 -14.73
C ALA A 163 18.09 2.16 -14.43
N VAL A 164 19.13 1.82 -15.19
CA VAL A 164 19.95 0.62 -14.95
C VAL A 164 20.64 0.69 -13.58
N GLN A 165 21.26 1.82 -13.26
CA GLN A 165 21.91 2.02 -11.97
C GLN A 165 20.90 1.96 -10.82
N SER A 166 19.75 2.61 -10.98
CA SER A 166 18.65 2.56 -10.03
C SER A 166 18.17 1.14 -9.76
N ALA A 167 17.97 0.34 -10.81
CA ALA A 167 17.56 -1.05 -10.70
C ALA A 167 18.60 -1.92 -9.96
N ALA A 168 19.89 -1.70 -10.22
CA ALA A 168 20.97 -2.38 -9.51
C ALA A 168 21.00 -2.06 -8.01
N VAL A 169 20.85 -0.76 -7.66
CA VAL A 169 20.78 -0.32 -6.26
C VAL A 169 19.57 -0.92 -5.55
N MET A 170 18.38 -0.87 -6.17
CA MET A 170 17.17 -1.45 -5.56
C MET A 170 17.28 -2.96 -5.39
N ARG A 171 17.90 -3.67 -6.35
CA ARG A 171 18.16 -5.11 -6.21
C ARG A 171 19.06 -5.42 -5.03
N ALA A 172 20.13 -4.64 -4.85
CA ALA A 172 21.03 -4.80 -3.70
C ALA A 172 20.28 -4.57 -2.37
N VAL A 173 19.48 -3.49 -2.27
CA VAL A 173 18.66 -3.19 -1.08
C VAL A 173 17.69 -4.33 -0.78
N ASP A 174 16.94 -4.81 -1.77
CA ASP A 174 15.98 -5.90 -1.59
C ASP A 174 16.66 -7.21 -1.20
N THR A 175 17.88 -7.45 -1.69
CA THR A 175 18.68 -8.65 -1.38
C THR A 175 19.14 -8.62 0.07
N LEU A 176 19.66 -7.48 0.53
CA LEU A 176 20.06 -7.28 1.93
C LEU A 176 18.86 -7.43 2.87
N ASN A 177 17.72 -6.83 2.55
CA ASN A 177 16.50 -6.95 3.36
C ASN A 177 15.90 -8.37 3.35
N ARG A 178 16.15 -9.16 2.31
CA ARG A 178 15.73 -10.56 2.27
C ARG A 178 16.64 -11.44 3.14
N ALA A 179 17.96 -11.22 3.06
CA ALA A 179 18.96 -12.01 3.76
C ALA A 179 19.01 -11.71 5.26
N TYR A 180 18.96 -10.44 5.64
CA TYR A 180 19.21 -9.99 7.01
C TYR A 180 17.94 -9.53 7.75
N GLY A 181 16.77 -9.69 7.13
CA GLY A 181 15.50 -9.32 7.71
C GLY A 181 14.94 -7.98 7.22
N ARG A 182 13.64 -7.80 7.45
CA ARG A 182 12.90 -6.64 6.96
C ARG A 182 13.36 -5.35 7.64
N ASN A 183 13.54 -4.28 6.86
CA ASN A 183 14.01 -2.97 7.29
C ASN A 183 15.48 -2.94 7.77
N THR A 184 16.33 -3.90 7.38
CA THR A 184 17.77 -3.82 7.64
C THR A 184 18.42 -2.66 6.90
N VAL A 185 18.03 -2.45 5.64
CA VAL A 185 18.37 -1.26 4.85
C VAL A 185 17.09 -0.51 4.51
N MET A 186 17.06 0.76 4.86
CA MET A 186 15.90 1.61 4.65
C MET A 186 16.31 3.01 4.23
N VAL A 187 15.40 3.73 3.57
CA VAL A 187 15.58 5.15 3.30
C VAL A 187 15.57 5.92 4.62
N GLY A 188 16.51 6.87 4.79
CA GLY A 188 16.65 7.62 6.04
C GLY A 188 15.37 8.36 6.45
N ALA A 189 14.57 8.80 5.46
CA ALA A 189 13.29 9.46 5.68
C ALA A 189 12.23 8.59 6.39
N ALA A 190 12.41 7.26 6.45
CA ALA A 190 11.49 6.37 7.14
C ALA A 190 11.70 6.32 8.67
N GLY A 191 12.74 6.97 9.18
CA GLY A 191 13.01 7.14 10.61
C GLY A 191 13.34 5.84 11.35
N MET A 192 13.92 5.94 12.53
CA MET A 192 14.23 4.77 13.38
C MET A 192 13.15 4.50 14.43
N GLN A 193 12.42 5.53 14.87
CA GLN A 193 11.43 5.42 15.94
C GLN A 193 10.00 5.62 15.43
N ARG A 194 9.20 4.56 15.42
CA ARG A 194 7.84 4.57 14.84
C ARG A 194 6.77 4.83 15.91
N ARG A 195 6.75 6.01 16.52
CA ARG A 195 5.73 6.37 17.54
C ARG A 195 4.29 6.29 17.00
N TRP A 196 4.13 6.57 15.71
CA TRP A 196 2.88 6.46 14.96
C TRP A 196 2.46 5.03 14.63
N SER A 197 3.25 4.01 15.00
CA SER A 197 2.98 2.61 14.65
C SER A 197 1.58 2.15 15.08
N MET A 198 1.00 1.26 14.28
CA MET A 198 -0.34 0.73 14.54
C MET A 198 -0.36 -0.07 15.85
N ARG A 199 -1.43 0.09 16.65
CA ARG A 199 -1.68 -0.79 17.79
C ARG A 199 -2.18 -2.15 17.29
N SER A 200 -1.66 -3.23 17.88
CA SER A 200 -2.05 -4.60 17.56
C SER A 200 -2.34 -5.43 18.82
N GLU A 201 -2.90 -4.78 19.84
CA GLU A 201 -3.15 -5.34 21.17
C GLU A 201 -4.17 -6.49 21.15
N ASN A 202 -5.10 -6.49 20.19
CA ASN A 202 -6.09 -7.56 20.00
C ASN A 202 -5.64 -8.66 19.02
N ARG A 203 -4.33 -8.85 18.82
CA ARG A 203 -3.82 -9.92 17.95
C ARG A 203 -3.90 -11.25 18.70
N SER A 204 -4.31 -12.33 18.01
CA SER A 204 -4.14 -13.68 18.53
C SER A 204 -2.65 -13.97 18.83
N PRO A 205 -2.34 -14.87 19.78
CA PRO A 205 -0.98 -15.27 20.03
C PRO A 205 -0.33 -15.86 18.78
N ARG A 206 0.99 -15.72 18.68
CA ARG A 206 1.82 -16.13 17.55
C ARG A 206 2.20 -17.61 17.63
N PHE A 207 1.18 -18.46 17.68
CA PHE A 207 1.33 -19.91 17.86
C PHE A 207 2.37 -20.56 16.93
N THR A 208 2.50 -20.06 15.70
CA THR A 208 3.40 -20.64 14.68
C THR A 208 4.77 -19.97 14.57
N THR A 209 4.98 -18.82 15.22
CA THR A 209 6.20 -18.02 15.05
C THR A 209 6.87 -17.62 16.36
N ARG A 210 6.27 -17.94 17.52
CA ARG A 210 6.85 -17.70 18.84
C ARG A 210 6.50 -18.83 19.80
N TRP A 211 7.54 -19.56 20.22
CA TRP A 211 7.41 -20.71 21.12
C TRP A 211 6.73 -20.36 22.44
N GLU A 212 7.06 -19.21 23.03
CA GLU A 212 6.47 -18.73 24.29
C GLU A 212 4.95 -18.47 24.21
N GLU A 213 4.41 -18.33 23.00
CA GLU A 213 2.98 -18.04 22.78
C GLU A 213 2.19 -19.31 22.42
N MET A 214 2.81 -20.50 22.45
CA MET A 214 2.14 -21.78 22.17
C MET A 214 1.19 -22.20 23.31
N PRO A 215 0.06 -22.87 23.01
CA PRO A 215 -0.83 -23.39 24.04
C PRO A 215 -0.12 -24.45 24.87
N VAL A 216 -0.18 -24.36 26.20
CA VAL A 216 0.36 -25.37 27.11
C VAL A 216 -0.72 -26.41 27.38
N ALA A 217 -0.45 -27.67 27.03
CA ALA A 217 -1.28 -28.80 27.42
C ALA A 217 -0.74 -29.37 28.74
N LEU A 218 -1.54 -29.30 29.80
CA LEU A 218 -1.23 -29.95 31.08
C LEU A 218 -1.90 -31.33 31.08
N ALA A 219 -1.10 -32.39 31.22
CA ALA A 219 -1.62 -33.73 31.47
C ALA A 219 -2.05 -33.85 32.94
N ARG A 220 -3.19 -34.49 33.18
CA ARG A 220 -3.66 -34.89 34.52
C ARG A 220 -3.19 -36.30 34.83
#